data_AF-A0A158K7W5-F1
#
_entry.id   AF-A0A158K7W5-F1
#
_cell.length_a   1.000
_cell.length_b   1.000
_cell.length_c   1.000
_cell.angle_alpha   90.00
_cell.angle_beta   90.00
_cell.angle_gamma   90.00
#
_symmetry.space_group_name_H-M   'P 1'
#
loop_
_entity.id
_entity.type
_entity.pdbx_description
1 polymer ?
#
loop_
_entity_poly.entity_id
_entity_poly.type
_entity_poly.pdbx_seq_one_letter_code
_entity_poly.pdbx_strand_id
1 'polypeptide(L)'
;MALDLTSVADVFKDSISSAVKTTTTKDLATFTGFAQSQFQSLVHQSALVTGMIEANVFTAAERSFYLDGLGQMAQGFAETLVQLIVVELEKLINAVVDAIYASINTVAGVALSAPRMAAPA
;
A
#
# COMPACT_ATOMS: atom_id res chain seq x y z
N MET A 1 -33.24 -15.43 25.17
CA MET A 1 -33.82 -14.69 24.03
C MET A 1 -33.16 -15.20 22.77
N ALA A 2 -33.92 -15.38 21.67
CA ALA A 2 -33.32 -15.67 20.37
C ALA A 2 -32.52 -14.43 19.92
N LEU A 3 -31.40 -14.66 19.25
CA LEU A 3 -30.56 -13.60 18.71
C LEU A 3 -31.33 -12.87 17.59
N ASP A 4 -31.44 -11.55 17.67
CA ASP A 4 -31.97 -10.75 16.56
C ASP A 4 -30.91 -10.66 15.46
N LEU A 5 -31.11 -11.44 14.40
CA LEU A 5 -30.15 -11.53 13.30
C LEU A 5 -30.02 -10.22 12.51
N THR A 6 -31.04 -9.37 12.51
CA THR A 6 -30.99 -8.07 11.83
C THR A 6 -30.11 -7.11 12.61
N SER A 7 -30.33 -6.98 13.91
CA SER A 7 -29.48 -6.15 14.79
C SER A 7 -28.02 -6.63 14.78
N VAL A 8 -27.80 -7.95 14.75
CA VAL A 8 -26.45 -8.50 14.65
C VAL A 8 -25.81 -8.16 13.30
N ALA A 9 -26.52 -8.31 12.18
CA ALA A 9 -25.98 -7.95 10.87
C ALA A 9 -25.54 -6.47 10.80
N ASP A 10 -26.29 -5.56 11.44
CA ASP A 10 -25.91 -4.15 11.53
C ASP A 10 -24.62 -3.92 12.32
N VAL A 11 -24.41 -4.63 13.44
CA VAL A 11 -23.14 -4.57 14.20
C VAL A 11 -21.94 -4.97 13.33
N PHE A 12 -22.06 -6.07 12.59
CA PHE A 12 -20.99 -6.51 11.69
C PHE A 12 -20.74 -5.50 10.58
N LYS A 13 -21.81 -5.00 9.94
CA LYS A 13 -21.73 -4.00 8.88
C LYS A 13 -21.00 -2.74 9.36
N ASP A 14 -21.37 -2.21 10.51
CA ASP A 14 -20.79 -0.98 11.04
C ASP A 14 -19.32 -1.17 11.45
N SER A 15 -19.02 -2.29 12.13
CA SER A 15 -17.66 -2.64 12.54
C SER A 15 -16.72 -2.81 11.34
N ILE A 16 -17.12 -3.61 10.35
CA ILE A 16 -16.34 -3.83 9.13
C ILE A 16 -16.18 -2.53 8.34
N SER A 17 -17.26 -1.76 8.16
CA SER A 17 -17.22 -0.50 7.42
C SER A 17 -16.30 0.53 8.09
N SER A 18 -16.29 0.58 9.42
CA SER A 18 -15.41 1.46 10.20
C SER A 18 -13.94 1.03 10.07
N ALA A 19 -13.66 -0.26 10.17
CA ALA A 19 -12.31 -0.81 10.01
C ALA A 19 -11.75 -0.50 8.61
N VAL A 20 -12.53 -0.72 7.55
CA VAL A 20 -12.14 -0.39 6.17
C VAL A 20 -11.83 1.10 6.03
N LYS A 21 -12.73 1.98 6.47
CA LYS A 21 -12.54 3.44 6.35
C LYS A 21 -11.27 3.92 7.06
N THR A 22 -11.04 3.42 8.27
CA THR A 22 -9.91 3.84 9.12
C THR A 22 -8.57 3.42 8.51
N THR A 23 -8.47 2.17 8.06
CA THR A 23 -7.24 1.62 7.46
C THR A 23 -6.93 2.32 6.13
N THR A 24 -7.90 2.41 5.21
CA THR A 24 -7.64 2.96 3.86
C THR A 24 -7.26 4.45 3.88
N THR A 25 -7.82 5.26 4.78
CA THR A 25 -7.61 6.72 4.76
C THR A 25 -6.20 7.13 5.21
N LYS A 26 -5.68 6.49 6.26
CA LYS A 26 -4.37 6.82 6.83
C LYS A 26 -3.23 6.45 5.90
N ASP A 27 -3.33 5.25 5.32
CA ASP A 27 -2.23 4.69 4.55
C ASP A 27 -2.15 5.25 3.12
N LEU A 28 -3.29 5.62 2.53
CA LEU A 28 -3.32 6.26 1.20
C LEU A 28 -2.56 7.59 1.14
N ALA A 29 -2.65 8.41 2.20
CA ALA A 29 -1.91 9.68 2.26
C ALA A 29 -0.39 9.46 2.31
N THR A 30 0.06 8.45 3.06
CA THR A 30 1.48 8.10 3.18
C THR A 30 1.99 7.51 1.86
N PHE A 31 1.21 6.62 1.25
CA PHE A 31 1.51 6.02 -0.05
C PHE A 31 1.64 7.06 -1.16
N THR A 32 0.67 7.98 -1.27
CA THR A 32 0.67 9.02 -2.31
C THR A 32 1.86 9.98 -2.17
N GLY A 33 2.20 10.38 -0.93
CA GLY A 33 3.37 11.23 -0.67
C GLY A 33 4.69 10.55 -1.07
N PHE A 34 4.86 9.27 -0.73
CA PHE A 34 6.03 8.50 -1.13
C PHE A 34 6.14 8.37 -2.66
N ALA A 35 5.05 7.95 -3.31
CA ALA A 35 5.01 7.78 -4.77
C ALA A 35 5.34 9.08 -5.50
N GLN A 36 4.80 10.21 -5.03
CA GLN A 36 5.07 11.52 -5.60
C GLN A 36 6.55 11.91 -5.43
N SER A 37 7.15 11.67 -4.27
CA SER A 37 8.56 11.98 -4.03
C SER A 37 9.50 11.16 -4.92
N GLN A 38 9.23 9.86 -5.07
CA GLN A 38 10.05 8.99 -5.93
C GLN A 38 9.91 9.37 -7.41
N PHE A 39 8.69 9.67 -7.85
CA PHE A 39 8.44 10.13 -9.21
C PHE A 39 9.18 11.44 -9.50
N GLN A 40 9.14 12.41 -8.59
CA GLN A 40 9.88 13.67 -8.75
C GLN A 40 11.40 13.44 -8.83
N SER A 41 11.95 12.52 -8.05
CA SER A 41 13.36 12.15 -8.11
C SER A 41 13.74 11.56 -9.47
N LEU A 42 12.91 10.65 -10.01
CA LEU A 42 13.11 10.05 -11.33
C LEU A 42 13.07 11.12 -12.43
N VAL A 43 12.11 12.05 -12.36
CA VAL A 43 12.00 13.18 -13.30
C VAL A 43 13.25 14.05 -13.23
N HIS A 44 13.70 14.42 -12.03
CA HIS A 44 14.87 15.27 -11.85
C HIS A 44 16.14 14.62 -12.39
N GLN A 45 16.38 13.34 -12.06
CA GLN A 45 17.54 12.61 -12.60
C GLN A 45 17.48 12.47 -14.11
N SER A 46 16.30 12.20 -14.68
CA SER A 46 16.14 12.13 -16.15
C SER A 46 16.47 13.45 -16.83
N ALA A 47 16.06 14.58 -16.24
CA ALA A 47 16.37 15.91 -16.75
C ALA A 47 17.88 16.21 -16.67
N LEU A 48 18.52 15.87 -15.55
CA LEU A 48 19.98 16.03 -15.37
C LEU A 48 20.77 15.22 -16.43
N VAL A 49 20.45 13.94 -16.60
CA VAL A 49 21.11 13.08 -17.60
C VAL A 49 20.89 13.63 -19.00
N THR A 50 19.69 14.11 -19.31
CA THR A 50 19.39 14.74 -20.61
C THR A 50 20.25 15.98 -20.86
N GLY A 51 20.38 16.87 -19.88
CA GLY A 51 21.22 18.08 -20.01
C GLY A 51 22.70 17.75 -20.20
N MET A 52 23.21 16.73 -19.49
CA MET A 52 24.60 16.28 -19.66
C MET A 52 24.86 15.63 -21.04
N ILE A 53 23.83 14.96 -21.58
CA ILE A 53 23.85 14.44 -22.94
C ILE A 53 23.89 15.58 -23.96
N GLU A 54 23.04 16.59 -23.82
CA GLU A 54 22.98 17.75 -24.72
C GLU A 54 24.31 18.52 -24.73
N ALA A 55 24.91 18.71 -23.55
CA ALA A 55 26.19 19.37 -23.38
C ALA A 55 27.41 18.53 -23.86
N ASN A 56 27.19 17.32 -24.40
CA ASN A 56 28.24 16.40 -24.88
C ASN A 56 29.34 16.12 -23.84
N VAL A 57 28.97 16.08 -22.55
CA VAL A 57 29.94 15.90 -21.46
C VAL A 57 30.27 14.43 -21.21
N PHE A 58 29.35 13.52 -21.57
CA PHE A 58 29.55 12.09 -21.38
C PHE A 58 30.35 11.46 -22.51
N THR A 59 31.26 10.57 -22.14
CA THR A 59 31.74 9.51 -23.03
C THR A 59 30.60 8.55 -23.39
N ALA A 60 30.78 7.73 -24.43
CA ALA A 60 29.79 6.73 -24.84
C ALA A 60 29.48 5.72 -23.71
N ALA A 61 30.50 5.32 -22.94
CA ALA A 61 30.34 4.38 -21.82
C ALA A 61 29.54 5.01 -20.67
N GLU A 62 29.86 6.25 -20.29
CA GLU A 62 29.11 6.97 -19.25
C GLU A 62 27.66 7.19 -19.66
N ARG A 63 27.41 7.54 -20.93
CA ARG A 63 26.04 7.71 -21.44
C ARG A 63 25.21 6.44 -21.28
N SER A 64 25.76 5.28 -21.66
CA SER A 64 25.07 3.99 -21.46
C SER A 64 24.81 3.72 -19.99
N PHE A 65 25.84 3.89 -19.14
CA PHE A 65 25.73 3.68 -17.70
C PHE A 65 24.61 4.50 -17.06
N TYR A 66 24.52 5.80 -17.37
CA TYR A 66 23.47 6.67 -16.81
C TYR A 66 22.08 6.32 -17.35
N LEU A 67 21.95 5.97 -18.63
CA LEU A 67 20.67 5.54 -19.19
C LEU A 67 20.18 4.21 -18.60
N ASP A 68 21.09 3.25 -18.41
CA ASP A 68 20.79 1.99 -17.73
C ASP A 68 20.40 2.24 -16.27
N GLY A 69 21.09 3.16 -15.58
CA GLY A 69 20.76 3.61 -14.23
C GLY A 69 19.34 4.21 -14.14
N LEU A 70 18.92 5.03 -15.09
CA LEU A 70 17.53 5.54 -15.15
C LEU A 70 16.52 4.40 -15.32
N GLY A 71 16.84 3.39 -16.13
CA GLY A 71 16.03 2.18 -16.29
C GLY A 71 15.86 1.42 -14.97
N GLN A 72 16.97 1.21 -14.25
CA GLN A 72 16.95 0.56 -12.93
C GLN A 72 16.17 1.35 -11.89
N MET A 73 16.27 2.69 -11.90
CA MET A 73 15.46 3.54 -11.02
C MET A 73 13.96 3.41 -11.32
N ALA A 74 13.57 3.40 -12.60
CA ALA A 74 12.18 3.23 -13.00
C ALA A 74 11.63 1.85 -12.58
N GLN A 75 12.44 0.79 -12.73
CA GLN A 75 12.10 -0.55 -12.26
C GLN A 75 11.93 -0.58 -10.73
N GLY A 76 12.90 -0.07 -9.98
CA GLY A 76 12.85 -0.04 -8.51
C GLY A 76 11.66 0.78 -7.98
N PHE A 77 11.30 1.88 -8.66
CA PHE A 77 10.09 2.63 -8.36
C PHE A 77 8.83 1.78 -8.50
N ALA A 78 8.67 1.08 -9.62
CA ALA A 78 7.51 0.21 -9.86
C ALA A 78 7.43 -0.95 -8.86
N GLU A 79 8.56 -1.62 -8.59
CA GLU A 79 8.64 -2.72 -7.62
C GLU A 79 8.26 -2.26 -6.22
N THR A 80 8.76 -1.09 -5.80
CA THR A 80 8.44 -0.53 -4.49
C THR A 80 6.94 -0.20 -4.38
N LEU A 81 6.34 0.36 -5.43
CA LEU A 81 4.90 0.62 -5.44
C LEU A 81 4.08 -0.66 -5.28
N VAL A 82 4.44 -1.73 -5.98
CA VAL A 82 3.76 -3.03 -5.86
C VAL A 82 3.88 -3.56 -4.42
N GLN A 83 5.07 -3.54 -3.83
CA GLN A 83 5.28 -3.99 -2.45
C GLN A 83 4.46 -3.19 -1.44
N LEU A 84 4.39 -1.86 -1.61
CA LEU A 84 3.55 -1.02 -0.77
C LEU A 84 2.07 -1.40 -0.89
N ILE A 85 1.57 -1.63 -2.11
CA ILE A 85 0.18 -2.06 -2.33
C ILE A 85 -0.10 -3.41 -1.63
N VAL A 86 0.82 -4.37 -1.72
CA VAL A 86 0.68 -5.67 -1.04
C VAL A 86 0.57 -5.49 0.48
N VAL A 87 1.42 -4.64 1.07
CA VAL A 87 1.35 -4.32 2.51
C VAL A 87 0.01 -3.69 2.88
N GLU A 88 -0.52 -2.78 2.05
CA GLU A 88 -1.81 -2.15 2.31
C GLU A 88 -2.99 -3.12 2.20
N LEU A 89 -2.94 -4.05 1.25
CA LEU A 89 -3.91 -5.14 1.16
C LEU A 89 -3.85 -6.02 2.40
N GLU A 90 -2.65 -6.35 2.90
CA GLU A 90 -2.48 -7.16 4.11
C GLU A 90 -3.09 -6.49 5.34
N LYS A 91 -2.81 -5.19 5.53
CA LYS A 91 -3.42 -4.40 6.62
C LYS A 91 -4.93 -4.38 6.52
N LEU A 92 -5.47 -4.19 5.32
CA LEU A 92 -6.92 -4.15 5.09
C LEU A 92 -7.58 -5.49 5.43
N ILE A 93 -7.01 -6.61 4.95
CA ILE A 93 -7.52 -7.95 5.25
C ILE A 93 -7.51 -8.19 6.75
N ASN A 94 -6.39 -7.90 7.43
CA ASN A 94 -6.27 -8.11 8.87
C ASN A 94 -7.23 -7.21 9.66
N ALA A 95 -7.43 -5.95 9.25
CA ALA A 95 -8.39 -5.06 9.90
C ALA A 95 -9.84 -5.58 9.79
N VAL A 96 -10.22 -6.13 8.63
CA VAL A 96 -11.54 -6.73 8.43
C VAL A 96 -11.70 -7.99 9.27
N VAL A 97 -10.69 -8.86 9.31
CA VAL A 97 -10.71 -10.08 10.14
C VAL A 97 -10.81 -9.73 11.62
N ASP A 98 -10.01 -8.77 12.09
CA ASP A 98 -10.06 -8.27 13.47
C ASP A 98 -11.47 -7.73 13.81
N ALA A 99 -12.10 -6.97 12.90
CA ALA A 99 -13.45 -6.44 13.08
C ALA A 99 -14.53 -7.53 13.16
N ILE A 100 -14.41 -8.58 12.32
CA ILE A 100 -15.32 -9.75 12.35
C ILE A 100 -15.20 -10.45 13.70
N TYR A 101 -13.97 -10.76 14.14
CA TYR A 101 -13.74 -11.49 15.39
C TYR A 101 -14.15 -10.68 16.62
N ALA A 102 -13.90 -9.36 16.62
CA ALA A 102 -14.40 -8.46 17.67
C ALA A 102 -15.93 -8.46 17.76
N SER A 103 -16.61 -8.48 16.61
CA SER A 103 -18.07 -8.55 16.55
C SER A 103 -18.59 -9.89 17.08
N ILE A 104 -17.96 -11.01 16.71
CA ILE A 104 -18.29 -12.35 17.25
C ILE A 104 -18.11 -12.38 18.77
N ASN A 105 -16.96 -11.92 19.27
CA ASN A 105 -16.66 -11.89 20.70
C ASN A 105 -17.70 -11.09 21.48
N THR A 106 -18.12 -9.95 20.94
CA THR A 106 -19.12 -9.07 21.54
C THR A 106 -20.52 -9.71 21.55
N VAL A 107 -20.97 -10.23 20.41
CA VAL A 107 -22.33 -10.76 20.24
C VAL A 107 -22.52 -12.11 20.94
N ALA A 108 -21.52 -12.98 20.85
CA ALA A 108 -21.58 -14.34 21.40
C ALA A 108 -21.02 -14.44 22.84
N GLY A 109 -20.41 -13.38 23.37
CA GLY A 109 -19.83 -13.39 24.72
C GLY A 109 -18.63 -14.34 24.85
N VAL A 110 -17.83 -14.47 23.78
CA VAL A 110 -16.66 -15.35 23.71
C VAL A 110 -15.37 -14.54 23.58
N ALA A 111 -14.23 -15.21 23.72
CA ALA A 111 -12.90 -14.61 23.60
C ALA A 111 -12.06 -15.38 22.57
N LEU A 112 -12.41 -15.23 21.29
CA LEU A 112 -11.67 -15.78 20.16
C LEU A 112 -10.51 -14.86 19.76
N SER A 113 -9.38 -15.46 19.40
CA SER A 113 -8.25 -14.76 18.79
C SER A 113 -8.41 -14.74 17.27
N ALA A 114 -8.28 -13.55 16.68
CA ALA A 114 -8.29 -13.38 15.23
C ALA A 114 -7.03 -14.02 14.58
N PRO A 115 -7.19 -14.80 13.49
CA PRO A 115 -6.05 -15.28 12.73
C PRO A 115 -5.39 -14.12 11.97
N ARG A 116 -4.06 -14.20 11.81
CA ARG A 116 -3.32 -13.26 10.96
C ARG A 116 -3.25 -13.81 9.54
N MET A 117 -3.61 -12.96 8.59
CA MET A 117 -3.63 -13.27 7.16
C MET A 117 -2.47 -12.56 6.47
N ALA A 118 -1.81 -13.23 5.53
CA ALA A 118 -0.85 -12.61 4.63
C ALA A 118 -1.57 -12.14 3.36
N ALA A 119 -1.13 -11.03 2.76
CA ALA A 119 -1.60 -10.67 1.42
C ALA A 119 -1.10 -11.69 0.38
N PRO A 120 -1.88 -11.95 -0.70
CA PRO A 120 -1.41 -12.76 -1.81
C PRO A 120 -0.18 -12.10 -2.46
N ALA A 121 0.86 -12.91 -2.70
CA ALA A 121 2.09 -12.52 -3.38
C ALA A 121 1.89 -12.33 -4.89
#